data_AF-A0A091SYX7-F1
#
_entry.id   AF-A0A091SYX7-F1
#
_cell.length_a   1.000
_cell.length_b   1.000
_cell.length_c   1.000
_cell.angle_alpha   90.00
_cell.angle_beta   90.00
_cell.angle_gamma   90.00
#
_symmetry.space_group_name_H-M   'P 1'
#
loop_
_entity.id
_entity.type
_entity.pdbx_description
1 polymer ?
#
loop_
_entity_poly.entity_id
_entity_poly.type
_entity_poly.pdbx_seq_one_letter_code
_entity_poly.pdbx_strand_id
1 'polypeptide(L)'
;VKEAGRDFTYFIVVLVGIGVTGGLFYVIFKELFSSSSPSKIYGDALEKCRSHPEIIGVFGEPIKGYGEATRRGRRQLVSHIEYVKDGLKHMRLKFYIEGSEPGKRGTVHVEVKENPESGRFEVRYIFVDVDTYPRRTVVIEDNR
;
A
#
# COMPACT_ATOMS: atom_id res chain seq x y z
N VAL A 1 -31.24 -4.90 50.40
CA VAL A 1 -29.78 -5.07 50.15
C VAL A 1 -29.40 -6.17 49.15
N LYS A 2 -30.33 -7.02 48.66
CA LYS A 2 -30.00 -8.14 47.74
C LYS A 2 -29.85 -7.76 46.25
N GLU A 3 -30.29 -6.57 45.83
CA GLU A 3 -30.26 -6.15 44.41
C GLU A 3 -28.91 -5.53 44.01
N ALA A 4 -28.32 -4.71 44.88
CA ALA A 4 -27.05 -4.01 44.61
C ALA A 4 -25.87 -4.94 44.28
N GLY A 5 -25.85 -6.17 44.83
CA GLY A 5 -24.79 -7.15 44.55
C GLY A 5 -24.90 -7.78 43.15
N ARG A 6 -26.12 -7.88 42.59
CA ARG A 6 -26.33 -8.38 41.23
C ARG A 6 -25.92 -7.33 40.20
N ASP A 7 -26.29 -6.08 40.42
CA ASP A 7 -25.94 -4.98 39.51
C ASP A 7 -24.42 -4.76 39.43
N PHE A 8 -23.72 -4.87 40.57
CA PHE A 8 -22.26 -4.82 40.59
C PHE A 8 -21.61 -5.98 39.81
N THR A 9 -22.19 -7.18 39.89
CA THR A 9 -21.71 -8.35 39.14
C THR A 9 -21.92 -8.15 37.64
N TYR A 10 -23.09 -7.66 37.21
CA TYR A 10 -23.34 -7.35 35.79
C TYR A 10 -22.40 -6.23 35.29
N PHE A 11 -22.13 -5.21 36.10
CA PHE A 11 -21.21 -4.14 35.75
C PHE A 11 -19.77 -4.66 35.52
N ILE A 12 -19.28 -5.55 36.38
CA ILE A 12 -17.97 -6.20 36.19
C ILE A 12 -17.93 -7.01 34.89
N VAL A 13 -18.97 -7.80 34.62
CA VAL A 13 -19.06 -8.62 33.40
C VAL A 13 -19.03 -7.72 32.15
N VAL A 14 -19.73 -6.58 32.17
CA VAL A 14 -19.72 -5.61 31.07
C VAL A 14 -18.33 -4.99 30.88
N LEU A 15 -17.65 -4.59 31.95
CA LEU A 15 -16.30 -4.03 31.85
C LEU A 15 -15.29 -5.04 31.30
N VAL A 16 -15.36 -6.31 31.72
CA VAL A 16 -14.52 -7.38 31.17
C VAL A 16 -14.83 -7.59 29.69
N GLY A 17 -16.11 -7.60 29.31
CA GLY A 17 -16.52 -7.73 27.91
C GLY A 17 -15.97 -6.60 27.02
N ILE A 18 -16.04 -5.35 27.48
CA ILE A 18 -15.47 -4.19 26.78
C ILE A 18 -13.95 -4.29 26.73
N GLY A 19 -13.28 -4.71 27.81
CA GLY A 19 -11.84 -4.88 27.84
C GLY A 19 -11.34 -5.93 26.83
N VAL A 20 -11.98 -7.10 26.80
CA VAL A 20 -11.64 -8.17 25.85
C VAL A 20 -11.93 -7.74 24.42
N THR A 21 -13.10 -7.14 24.17
CA THR A 21 -13.50 -6.70 22.83
C THR A 21 -12.60 -5.57 22.35
N GLY A 22 -12.33 -4.56 23.19
CA GLY A 22 -11.45 -3.45 22.88
C GLY A 22 -10.01 -3.89 22.66
N GLY A 23 -9.50 -4.84 23.46
CA GLY A 23 -8.17 -5.42 23.27
C GLY A 23 -8.06 -6.19 21.96
N LEU A 24 -9.04 -7.03 21.61
CA LEU A 24 -9.07 -7.75 20.35
C LEU A 24 -9.17 -6.80 19.15
N PHE A 25 -10.06 -5.81 19.22
CA PHE A 25 -10.16 -4.77 18.21
C PHE A 25 -8.85 -4.00 18.06
N TYR A 26 -8.16 -3.67 19.15
CA TYR A 26 -6.86 -3.00 19.10
C TYR A 26 -5.81 -3.84 18.37
N VAL A 27 -5.72 -5.14 18.65
CA VAL A 27 -4.78 -6.05 17.96
C VAL A 27 -5.10 -6.13 16.47
N ILE A 28 -6.38 -6.33 16.11
CA ILE A 28 -6.81 -6.42 14.72
C ILE A 28 -6.54 -5.12 13.98
N PHE A 29 -6.89 -3.97 14.57
CA PHE A 29 -6.59 -2.67 13.98
C PHE A 29 -5.09 -2.48 13.82
N LYS A 30 -4.29 -2.76 14.86
CA LYS A 30 -2.84 -2.64 14.79
C LYS A 30 -2.28 -3.50 13.67
N GLU A 31 -2.75 -4.73 13.51
CA GLU A 31 -2.28 -5.66 12.49
C GLU A 31 -2.72 -5.26 11.08
N LEU A 32 -3.96 -4.79 10.91
CA LEU A 32 -4.46 -4.24 9.65
C LEU A 32 -3.75 -2.95 9.22
N PHE A 33 -3.40 -2.08 10.17
CA PHE A 33 -2.66 -0.85 9.88
C PHE A 33 -1.14 -1.08 9.74
N SER A 34 -0.61 -2.13 10.39
CA SER A 34 0.76 -2.64 10.19
C SER A 34 0.90 -3.29 8.82
N SER A 35 -0.10 -4.06 8.37
CA SER A 35 -0.15 -4.54 6.99
C SER A 35 -0.56 -3.37 6.07
N SER A 36 0.39 -2.52 5.69
CA SER A 36 0.11 -1.53 4.64
C SER A 36 -0.28 -2.29 3.39
N SER A 37 -1.59 -2.36 3.12
CA SER A 37 -2.13 -3.18 2.06
C SER A 37 -1.48 -2.79 0.73
N PRO A 38 -1.12 -3.76 -0.13
CA PRO A 38 -0.57 -3.48 -1.45
C PRO A 38 -1.40 -2.47 -2.27
N SER A 39 -2.72 -2.49 -2.09
CA SER A 39 -3.65 -1.57 -2.75
C SER A 39 -3.46 -0.11 -2.31
N LYS A 40 -3.14 0.13 -1.04
CA LYS A 40 -2.90 1.48 -0.52
C LYS A 40 -1.58 2.03 -1.07
N ILE A 41 -0.51 1.22 -1.00
CA ILE A 41 0.80 1.58 -1.55
C ILE A 41 0.71 1.84 -3.06
N TYR A 42 -0.06 1.03 -3.78
CA TYR A 42 -0.37 1.26 -5.20
C TYR A 42 -1.06 2.60 -5.44
N GLY A 43 -2.09 2.93 -4.65
CA GLY A 43 -2.81 4.20 -4.76
C GLY A 43 -1.88 5.39 -4.55
N ASP A 44 -1.11 5.37 -3.46
CA ASP A 44 -0.16 6.42 -3.11
C ASP A 44 0.93 6.58 -4.18
N ALA A 45 1.48 5.47 -4.69
CA ALA A 45 2.49 5.49 -5.74
C ALA A 45 1.95 5.99 -7.08
N LEU A 46 0.72 5.60 -7.45
CA LEU A 46 0.07 6.07 -8.68
C LEU A 46 -0.22 7.59 -8.60
N GLU A 47 -0.62 8.09 -7.44
CA GLU A 47 -0.81 9.53 -7.23
C GLU A 47 0.50 10.30 -7.35
N LYS A 48 1.59 9.79 -6.75
CA LYS A 48 2.94 10.35 -6.94
C LYS A 48 3.38 10.36 -8.41
N CYS A 49 3.06 9.31 -9.17
CA CYS A 49 3.32 9.29 -10.62
C CYS A 49 2.52 10.36 -11.35
N ARG A 50 1.26 10.59 -10.95
CA ARG A 50 0.37 11.58 -11.57
C ARG A 50 0.78 13.03 -11.28
N SER A 51 1.42 13.29 -10.15
CA SER A 51 1.88 14.64 -9.79
C SER A 51 3.30 14.96 -10.25
N HIS A 52 4.08 13.95 -10.69
CA HIS A 52 5.48 14.16 -11.07
C HIS A 52 5.60 14.79 -12.47
N PRO A 53 6.24 15.98 -12.62
CA PRO A 53 6.26 16.74 -13.87
C PRO A 53 6.93 15.99 -15.02
N GLU A 54 7.97 15.20 -14.74
CA GLU A 54 8.63 14.39 -15.77
C GLU A 54 7.73 13.26 -16.30
N ILE A 55 6.92 12.64 -15.43
CA ILE A 55 5.98 11.60 -15.83
C ILE A 55 4.84 12.20 -16.64
N ILE A 56 4.31 13.35 -16.21
CA ILE A 56 3.31 14.11 -16.97
C ILE A 56 3.87 14.48 -18.35
N GLY A 57 5.12 14.95 -18.43
CA GLY A 57 5.77 15.29 -19.70
C GLY A 57 5.95 14.10 -20.65
N VAL A 58 6.15 12.88 -20.12
CA VAL A 58 6.22 11.66 -20.92
C VAL A 58 4.83 11.22 -21.38
N PHE A 59 3.95 10.94 -20.42
CA PHE A 59 2.71 10.18 -20.62
C PHE A 59 1.50 11.07 -20.96
N GLY A 60 1.57 12.37 -20.64
CA GLY A 60 0.44 13.29 -20.72
C GLY A 60 -0.64 12.99 -19.68
N GLU A 61 -1.62 13.87 -19.57
CA GLU A 61 -2.83 13.63 -18.78
C GLU A 61 -3.98 13.16 -19.68
N PRO A 62 -4.82 12.19 -19.24
CA PRO A 62 -4.80 11.48 -17.95
C PRO A 62 -3.92 10.22 -17.95
N ILE A 63 -3.28 9.93 -16.80
CA ILE A 63 -2.48 8.70 -16.60
C ILE A 63 -3.33 7.60 -15.94
N LYS A 64 -3.43 6.46 -16.60
CA LYS A 64 -4.14 5.26 -16.11
C LYS A 64 -3.16 4.28 -15.51
N GLY A 65 -3.44 3.79 -14.30
CA GLY A 65 -2.70 2.68 -13.69
C GLY A 65 -3.49 1.37 -13.80
N TYR A 66 -2.79 0.26 -14.03
CA TYR A 66 -3.38 -1.09 -14.01
C TYR A 66 -2.40 -2.13 -13.48
N GLY A 67 -2.95 -3.18 -12.88
CA GLY A 67 -2.18 -4.30 -12.36
C GLY A 67 -1.68 -5.25 -13.46
N GLU A 68 -1.07 -6.34 -13.03
CA GLU A 68 -0.57 -7.38 -13.93
C GLU A 68 -1.74 -8.06 -14.66
N ALA A 69 -1.56 -8.27 -15.97
CA ALA A 69 -2.54 -8.98 -16.77
C ALA A 69 -2.51 -10.47 -16.40
N THR A 70 -3.60 -10.97 -15.84
CA THR A 70 -3.80 -12.42 -15.72
C THR A 70 -3.82 -13.07 -17.10
N ARG A 71 -3.56 -14.38 -17.19
CA ARG A 71 -3.65 -15.18 -18.44
C ARG A 71 -4.96 -14.99 -19.21
N ARG A 72 -6.03 -14.53 -18.55
CA ARG A 72 -7.36 -14.25 -19.13
C ARG A 72 -7.58 -12.75 -19.45
N GLY A 73 -6.55 -11.91 -19.40
CA GLY A 73 -6.62 -10.48 -19.72
C GLY A 73 -7.18 -9.58 -18.61
N ARG A 74 -7.53 -10.10 -17.42
CA ARG A 74 -7.97 -9.26 -16.29
C ARG A 74 -6.74 -8.58 -15.66
N ARG A 75 -6.76 -7.25 -15.55
CA ARG A 75 -5.67 -6.42 -14.98
C ARG A 75 -5.98 -5.93 -13.55
N GLN A 76 -6.61 -6.79 -12.75
CA GLN A 76 -7.16 -6.40 -11.44
C GLN A 76 -6.16 -6.52 -10.28
N LEU A 77 -5.10 -7.31 -10.41
CA LEU A 77 -4.17 -7.58 -9.31
C LEU A 77 -2.83 -6.89 -9.53
N VAL A 78 -2.41 -6.09 -8.55
CA VAL A 78 -1.06 -5.51 -8.51
C VAL A 78 -0.09 -6.62 -8.10
N SER A 79 0.96 -6.80 -8.91
CA SER A 79 2.02 -7.76 -8.60
C SER A 79 2.76 -7.26 -7.38
N HIS A 80 2.75 -8.01 -6.29
CA HIS A 80 3.47 -7.64 -5.07
C HIS A 80 4.21 -8.84 -4.51
N ILE A 81 5.37 -8.58 -3.90
CA ILE A 81 6.20 -9.56 -3.24
C ILE A 81 6.59 -8.98 -1.88
N GLU A 82 6.18 -9.66 -0.82
CA GLU A 82 6.64 -9.39 0.54
C GLU A 82 7.85 -10.27 0.85
N TYR A 83 8.88 -9.69 1.45
CA TYR A 83 10.08 -10.41 1.85
C TYR A 83 10.68 -9.76 3.09
N VAL A 84 11.43 -10.54 3.87
CA VAL A 84 12.13 -10.02 5.06
C VAL A 84 13.60 -9.85 4.72
N LYS A 85 14.15 -8.67 5.00
CA LYS A 85 15.57 -8.38 4.85
C LYS A 85 16.06 -7.66 6.10
N ASP A 86 17.18 -8.12 6.65
CA ASP A 86 17.80 -7.54 7.86
C ASP A 86 16.82 -7.45 9.06
N GLY A 87 15.87 -8.39 9.14
CA GLY A 87 14.83 -8.43 10.17
C GLY A 87 13.65 -7.48 9.95
N LEU A 88 13.67 -6.66 8.90
CA LEU A 88 12.60 -5.74 8.52
C LEU A 88 11.76 -6.32 7.37
N LYS A 89 10.45 -6.09 7.37
CA LYS A 89 9.61 -6.46 6.23
C LYS A 89 9.79 -5.45 5.11
N HIS A 90 9.96 -5.95 3.91
CA HIS A 90 9.97 -5.20 2.67
C HIS A 90 8.82 -5.67 1.80
N MET A 91 8.26 -4.75 1.03
CA MET A 91 7.28 -5.07 0.01
C MET A 91 7.68 -4.40 -1.29
N ARG A 92 7.75 -5.18 -2.37
CA ARG A 92 7.92 -4.70 -3.73
C ARG A 92 6.60 -4.79 -4.45
N LEU A 93 6.21 -3.71 -5.12
CA LEU A 93 5.05 -3.68 -5.99
C LEU A 93 5.50 -3.36 -7.41
N LYS A 94 4.85 -4.02 -8.36
CA LYS A 94 5.00 -3.76 -9.79
C LYS A 94 3.61 -3.59 -10.40
N PHE A 95 3.42 -2.47 -11.08
CA PHE A 95 2.21 -2.18 -11.84
C PHE A 95 2.56 -1.43 -13.11
N TYR A 96 1.56 -1.21 -13.96
CA TYR A 96 1.75 -0.60 -15.26
C TYR A 96 0.96 0.70 -15.35
N ILE A 97 1.51 1.66 -16.08
CA ILE A 97 0.84 2.92 -16.39
C ILE A 97 0.73 3.10 -17.90
N GLU A 98 -0.32 3.78 -18.31
CA GLU A 98 -0.58 4.16 -19.70
C GLU A 98 -1.00 5.62 -19.76
N GLY A 99 -0.37 6.33 -20.70
CA GLY A 99 -0.63 7.74 -20.95
C GLY A 99 -1.90 7.98 -21.76
N SER A 100 -2.14 9.26 -22.09
CA SER A 100 -3.26 9.67 -22.93
C SER A 100 -3.05 9.28 -24.40
N GLU A 101 -1.82 9.34 -24.87
CA GLU A 101 -1.46 8.92 -26.23
C GLU A 101 -1.38 7.39 -26.33
N PRO A 102 -2.02 6.79 -27.35
CA PRO A 102 -1.95 5.36 -27.58
C PRO A 102 -0.50 4.93 -27.86
N GLY A 103 -0.04 3.94 -27.10
CA GLY A 103 1.31 3.40 -27.23
C GLY A 103 2.32 3.94 -26.22
N LYS A 104 1.97 4.95 -25.41
CA LYS A 104 2.78 5.39 -24.27
C LYS A 104 2.50 4.55 -23.03
N ARG A 105 3.36 3.55 -22.79
CA ARG A 105 3.25 2.63 -21.66
C ARG A 105 4.52 2.64 -20.83
N GLY A 106 4.36 2.37 -19.55
CA GLY A 106 5.46 2.25 -18.63
C GLY A 106 5.17 1.28 -17.51
N THR A 107 6.24 0.80 -16.91
CA THR A 107 6.22 -0.10 -15.77
C THR A 107 6.70 0.66 -14.54
N VAL A 108 5.89 0.68 -13.49
CA VAL A 108 6.24 1.31 -12.21
C VAL A 108 6.73 0.25 -11.25
N HIS A 109 7.89 0.51 -10.68
CA HIS A 109 8.51 -0.31 -9.65
C HIS A 109 8.55 0.48 -8.35
N VAL A 110 7.93 -0.09 -7.32
CA VAL A 110 7.86 0.49 -5.98
C VAL A 110 8.48 -0.49 -5.00
N GLU A 111 9.34 -0.01 -4.11
CA GLU A 111 9.76 -0.75 -2.94
C GLU A 111 9.46 0.07 -1.69
N VAL A 112 8.84 -0.57 -0.71
CA VAL A 112 8.64 -0.03 0.63
C VAL A 112 9.35 -0.90 1.65
N LYS A 113 9.80 -0.29 2.74
CA LYS A 113 10.42 -0.95 3.90
C LYS A 113 9.63 -0.62 5.15
N GLU A 114 9.47 -1.58 6.05
CA GLU A 114 8.90 -1.35 7.36
C GLU A 114 9.90 -0.55 8.20
N ASN A 115 9.44 0.58 8.74
CA ASN A 115 10.20 1.36 9.71
C ASN A 115 10.06 0.71 11.10
N PRO A 116 11.16 0.29 11.76
CA PRO A 116 11.11 -0.35 13.07
C PRO A 116 10.58 0.56 14.19
N GLU A 117 10.71 1.88 14.05
CA GLU A 117 10.27 2.85 15.07
C GLU A 117 8.76 3.10 14.99
N SER A 118 8.21 3.19 13.78
CA SER A 118 6.80 3.53 13.57
C SER A 118 5.91 2.33 13.23
N GLY A 119 6.49 1.19 12.84
CA GLY A 119 5.77 0.01 12.35
C GLY A 119 5.03 0.24 11.03
N ARG A 120 5.35 1.33 10.31
CA ARG A 120 4.72 1.70 9.04
C ARG A 120 5.65 1.39 7.87
N PHE A 121 5.06 1.10 6.73
CA PHE A 121 5.82 0.99 5.49
C PHE A 121 6.17 2.38 4.95
N GLU A 122 7.45 2.61 4.75
CA GLU A 122 8.01 3.81 4.15
C GLU A 122 8.51 3.52 2.75
N VAL A 123 8.28 4.47 1.84
CA VAL A 123 8.75 4.36 0.46
C VAL A 123 10.26 4.43 0.43
N ARG A 124 10.88 3.36 -0.05
CA ARG A 124 12.31 3.29 -0.28
C ARG A 124 12.67 3.86 -1.65
N TYR A 125 11.95 3.44 -2.69
CA TYR A 125 12.09 4.04 -4.01
C TYR A 125 10.83 3.84 -4.86
N ILE A 126 10.60 4.76 -5.78
CA ILE A 126 9.62 4.69 -6.86
C ILE A 126 10.32 5.11 -8.15
N PHE A 127 10.32 4.23 -9.14
CA PHE A 127 10.76 4.60 -10.48
C PHE A 127 9.83 4.02 -11.54
N VAL A 128 9.84 4.67 -12.69
CA VAL A 128 9.01 4.33 -13.84
C VAL A 128 9.92 4.06 -15.02
N ASP A 129 9.86 2.84 -15.54
CA ASP A 129 10.48 2.48 -16.81
C ASP A 129 9.50 2.79 -17.94
N VAL A 130 9.90 3.67 -18.84
CA VAL A 130 9.12 4.01 -20.05
C VAL A 130 9.43 2.96 -21.11
N ASP A 131 8.41 2.18 -21.48
CA ASP A 131 8.56 1.10 -22.48
C ASP A 131 8.68 1.66 -23.90
N THR A 132 8.08 2.83 -24.12
CA THR A 132 8.01 3.54 -25.39
C THR A 132 9.29 4.31 -25.68
N TYR A 133 9.67 4.42 -26.95
CA TYR A 133 10.88 5.15 -27.34
C TYR A 133 10.74 6.67 -27.10
N PRO A 134 11.77 7.36 -26.57
CA PRO A 134 13.03 6.80 -26.07
C PRO A 134 12.85 6.12 -24.71
N ARG A 135 13.35 4.88 -24.60
CA ARG A 135 13.31 4.12 -23.34
C ARG A 135 14.16 4.84 -22.30
N ARG A 136 13.53 5.20 -21.18
CA ARG A 136 14.20 5.85 -20.05
C ARG A 136 13.55 5.44 -18.74
N THR A 137 14.34 5.47 -17.68
CA THR A 137 13.86 5.29 -16.32
C THR A 137 13.74 6.65 -15.66
N VAL A 138 12.55 6.99 -15.17
CA VAL A 138 12.29 8.20 -14.41
C VAL A 138 12.21 7.83 -12.93
N VAL A 139 13.08 8.39 -12.12
CA VAL A 139 13.09 8.18 -10.67
C VAL A 139 12.24 9.27 -10.04
N ILE A 140 11.14 8.86 -9.39
CA ILE A 140 10.21 9.78 -8.72
C ILE A 140 10.68 10.03 -7.28
N GLU A 141 11.11 8.97 -6.62
CA GLU A 141 11.55 9.02 -5.23
C GLU A 141 12.65 7.99 -5.02
N ASP A 142 13.76 8.40 -4.41
CA ASP A 142 14.86 7.52 -4.05
C ASP A 142 15.36 7.90 -2.64
N ASN A 143 14.95 7.10 -1.66
CA ASN A 143 15.33 7.18 -0.25
C ASN A 143 16.24 5.99 0.13
N ARG A 144 17.07 5.52 -0.82
CA ARG A 144 17.99 4.40 -0.64
C ARG A 144 19.05 4.62 0.43
#